data_AF-A0A6B3BCN5-F1
#
_entry.id   AF-A0A6B3BCN5-F1
#
_cell.length_a   1.000
_cell.length_b   1.000
_cell.length_c   1.000
_cell.angle_alpha   90.00
_cell.angle_beta   90.00
_cell.angle_gamma   90.00
#
_symmetry.space_group_name_H-M   'P 1'
#
loop_
_entity.id
_entity.type
_entity.pdbx_description
1 polymer ?
#
loop_
_entity_poly.entity_id
_entity_poly.type
_entity_poly.pdbx_seq_one_letter_code
_entity_poly.pdbx_strand_id
1 'polypeptide(L)'
;MHDPTPDTSLGSFATVLAGELPGTWTSTYHPDRSGLDVVTDAVWDMNEVAEALAKHPVDHCAVLQRSDGTRLFVAEQPGHAEGYLIAALAPADAPAEAFRGVREPDGIAIDADPFSAAEHLTFDLLPRYYVAAHQVFKNTEHLTREAPTEERLVMTWSDGALVVDEPDRADITRVLTDHGFVHDTARSVLVLPGDDTARQAASVRATGERLSALGIDTVLRHPQTRPALGTTPVAPPSPSVVSPYRGR
;
A
#
# COMPACT_ATOMS: atom_id res chain seq x y z
N MET A 1 -34.61 -33.77 23.97
CA MET A 1 -34.25 -32.35 24.12
C MET A 1 -32.74 -32.36 24.32
N HIS A 2 -32.00 -32.28 23.21
CA HIS A 2 -30.54 -32.23 23.23
C HIS A 2 -30.18 -30.77 23.34
N ASP A 3 -29.49 -30.41 24.42
CA ASP A 3 -28.92 -29.09 24.62
C ASP A 3 -27.93 -28.83 23.48
N PRO A 4 -28.00 -27.71 22.74
CA PRO A 4 -26.99 -27.41 21.74
C PRO A 4 -25.70 -27.05 22.48
N THR A 5 -24.81 -28.01 22.65
CA THR A 5 -23.39 -27.70 22.94
C THR A 5 -22.92 -26.71 21.88
N PRO A 6 -22.39 -25.53 22.26
CA PRO A 6 -21.86 -24.60 21.28
C PRO A 6 -20.81 -25.33 20.44
N ASP A 7 -20.88 -25.15 19.13
CA ASP A 7 -19.95 -25.75 18.18
C ASP A 7 -18.55 -25.20 18.49
N THR A 8 -17.64 -26.03 19.02
CA THR A 8 -16.28 -25.63 19.47
C THR A 8 -15.28 -25.47 18.33
N SER A 9 -15.77 -25.27 17.10
CA SER A 9 -14.92 -25.08 15.93
C SER A 9 -14.16 -23.74 16.02
N LEU A 10 -12.94 -23.69 15.47
CA LEU A 10 -12.11 -22.48 15.40
C LEU A 10 -12.87 -21.25 14.88
N GLY A 11 -13.70 -21.43 13.85
CA GLY A 11 -14.51 -20.35 13.29
C GLY A 11 -15.57 -19.81 14.28
N SER A 12 -16.19 -20.69 15.06
CA SER A 12 -17.18 -20.31 16.08
C SER A 12 -16.49 -19.61 17.26
N PHE A 13 -15.38 -20.15 17.74
CA PHE A 13 -14.55 -19.51 18.77
C PHE A 13 -14.14 -18.09 18.36
N ALA A 14 -13.56 -17.94 17.16
CA ALA A 14 -13.12 -16.65 16.65
C ALA A 14 -14.28 -15.65 16.47
N THR A 15 -15.48 -16.14 16.11
CA THR A 15 -16.68 -15.30 15.99
C THR A 15 -17.13 -14.77 17.35
N VAL A 16 -17.17 -15.63 18.37
CA VAL A 16 -17.51 -15.20 19.74
C VAL A 16 -16.45 -14.24 20.27
N LEU A 17 -15.17 -14.57 20.12
CA LEU A 17 -14.05 -13.73 20.54
C LEU A 17 -14.11 -12.32 19.93
N ALA A 18 -14.44 -12.20 18.64
CA ALA A 18 -14.63 -10.89 18.00
C ALA A 18 -15.75 -10.07 18.67
N GLY A 19 -16.83 -10.71 19.13
CA GLY A 19 -17.92 -10.04 19.84
C GLY A 19 -17.53 -9.52 21.23
N GLU A 20 -16.59 -10.19 21.90
CA GLU A 20 -16.16 -9.88 23.27
C GLU A 20 -15.01 -8.85 23.32
N LEU A 21 -14.26 -8.69 22.24
CA LEU A 21 -13.14 -7.74 22.19
C LEU A 21 -13.63 -6.27 22.16
N PRO A 22 -12.91 -5.34 22.83
CA PRO A 22 -13.26 -3.94 22.84
C PRO A 22 -13.14 -3.31 21.44
N GLY A 23 -14.20 -2.61 21.03
CA GLY A 23 -14.33 -1.99 19.71
C GLY A 23 -15.24 -2.79 18.78
N THR A 24 -15.08 -2.59 17.48
CA THR A 24 -15.86 -3.31 16.46
C THR A 24 -14.94 -4.24 15.71
N TRP A 25 -14.98 -5.52 16.07
CA TRP A 25 -14.22 -6.58 15.43
C TRP A 25 -15.12 -7.45 14.56
N THR A 26 -14.55 -7.93 13.47
CA THR A 26 -15.14 -8.92 12.57
C THR A 26 -14.22 -10.12 12.46
N SER A 27 -14.79 -11.32 12.36
CA SER A 27 -14.04 -12.57 12.17
C SER A 27 -14.18 -13.06 10.73
N THR A 28 -13.07 -13.48 10.12
CA THR A 28 -13.04 -14.21 8.85
C THR A 28 -12.36 -15.55 9.06
N TYR A 29 -13.09 -16.64 8.77
CA TYR A 29 -12.55 -18.00 8.86
C TYR A 29 -12.02 -18.46 7.51
N HIS A 30 -10.81 -19.02 7.52
CA HIS A 30 -10.10 -19.56 6.37
C HIS A 30 -10.02 -21.09 6.53
N PRO A 31 -10.92 -21.86 5.91
CA PRO A 31 -11.08 -23.29 6.15
C PRO A 31 -10.03 -24.17 5.44
N ASP A 32 -9.24 -23.61 4.53
CA ASP A 32 -8.25 -24.32 3.74
C ASP A 32 -6.95 -23.52 3.62
N ARG A 33 -5.91 -24.19 3.11
CA ARG A 33 -4.55 -23.65 3.02
C ARG A 33 -4.37 -22.51 2.01
N SER A 34 -5.37 -22.20 1.20
CA SER A 34 -5.23 -21.22 0.11
C SER A 34 -5.04 -19.81 0.67
N GLY A 35 -3.88 -19.20 0.40
CA GLY A 35 -3.56 -17.85 0.86
C GLY A 35 -3.18 -17.76 2.35
N LEU A 36 -3.03 -18.89 3.04
CA LEU A 36 -2.55 -18.89 4.43
C LEU A 36 -1.09 -18.47 4.53
N ASP A 37 -0.29 -18.68 3.50
CA ASP A 37 1.09 -18.21 3.41
C ASP A 37 1.17 -16.69 3.62
N VAL A 38 0.31 -15.93 2.95
CA VAL A 38 0.23 -14.46 3.10
C VAL A 38 -0.17 -14.07 4.52
N VAL A 39 -1.06 -14.83 5.16
CA VAL A 39 -1.53 -14.57 6.53
C VAL A 39 -0.44 -14.91 7.55
N THR A 40 0.19 -16.08 7.43
CA THR A 40 1.22 -16.54 8.36
C THR A 40 2.51 -15.74 8.24
N ASP A 41 2.88 -15.29 7.04
CA ASP A 41 4.03 -14.40 6.83
C ASP A 41 3.83 -13.02 7.48
N ALA A 42 2.57 -12.60 7.65
CA ALA A 42 2.22 -11.36 8.32
C ALA A 42 2.11 -11.50 9.85
N VAL A 43 2.25 -12.70 10.43
CA VAL A 43 2.21 -12.91 11.88
C VAL A 43 3.38 -12.19 12.53
N TRP A 44 3.05 -11.24 13.40
CA TRP A 44 4.02 -10.39 14.07
C TRP A 44 4.34 -10.96 15.46
N ASP A 45 5.17 -11.99 15.46
CA ASP A 45 5.61 -12.71 16.65
C ASP A 45 7.05 -13.21 16.46
N MET A 46 7.80 -13.29 17.56
CA MET A 46 9.14 -13.91 17.60
C MET A 46 9.25 -14.95 18.73
N ASN A 47 8.12 -15.42 19.27
CA ASN A 47 8.06 -16.31 20.42
C ASN A 47 7.26 -17.59 20.08
N GLU A 48 6.32 -17.99 20.94
CA GLU A 48 5.65 -19.30 20.90
C GLU A 48 4.82 -19.51 19.64
N VAL A 49 4.18 -18.47 19.10
CA VAL A 49 3.34 -18.60 17.90
C VAL A 49 4.22 -18.83 16.67
N ALA A 50 5.27 -18.03 16.49
CA ALA A 50 6.25 -18.19 15.43
C ALA A 50 6.96 -19.55 15.50
N GLU A 51 7.32 -20.00 16.71
CA GLU A 51 7.88 -21.34 16.92
C GLU A 51 6.91 -22.45 16.51
N ALA A 52 5.63 -22.33 16.87
CA ALA A 52 4.61 -23.30 16.50
C ALA A 52 4.39 -23.34 14.97
N LEU A 53 4.28 -22.17 14.33
CA LEU A 53 4.12 -22.03 12.88
C LEU A 53 5.32 -22.60 12.10
N ALA A 54 6.53 -22.46 12.64
CA ALA A 54 7.73 -23.02 12.01
C ALA A 54 7.78 -24.56 12.06
N LYS A 55 7.16 -25.17 13.07
CA LYS A 55 7.17 -26.63 13.29
C LYS A 55 5.95 -27.34 12.69
N HIS A 56 4.81 -26.65 12.65
CA HIS A 56 3.53 -27.24 12.31
C HIS A 56 2.84 -26.38 11.24
N PRO A 57 2.58 -26.93 10.03
CA PRO A 57 1.86 -26.19 9.01
C PRO A 57 0.43 -25.90 9.49
N VAL A 58 -0.04 -24.68 9.24
CA VAL A 58 -1.43 -24.29 9.53
C VAL A 58 -2.33 -24.79 8.41
N ASP A 59 -3.37 -25.54 8.78
CA ASP A 59 -4.36 -26.07 7.83
C ASP A 59 -5.54 -25.12 7.59
N HIS A 60 -5.90 -24.39 8.65
CA HIS A 60 -6.96 -23.40 8.66
C HIS A 60 -6.69 -22.39 9.78
N CYS A 61 -7.19 -21.17 9.63
CA CYS A 61 -7.08 -20.13 10.65
C CYS A 61 -8.31 -19.24 10.66
N ALA A 62 -8.41 -18.36 11.65
CA ALA A 62 -9.29 -17.21 11.59
C ALA A 62 -8.48 -15.91 11.69
N VAL A 63 -8.95 -14.87 11.02
CA VAL A 63 -8.41 -13.52 11.14
C VAL A 63 -9.49 -12.63 11.74
N LEU A 64 -9.18 -12.05 12.89
CA LEU A 64 -9.99 -10.99 13.47
C LEU A 64 -9.51 -9.66 12.94
N GLN A 65 -10.42 -8.80 12.51
CA GLN A 65 -10.11 -7.48 12.01
C GLN A 65 -10.95 -6.43 12.73
N ARG A 66 -10.30 -5.39 13.22
CA ARG A 66 -10.95 -4.20 13.76
C ARG A 66 -11.07 -3.13 12.67
N SER A 67 -12.06 -2.25 12.83
CA SER A 67 -12.34 -1.14 11.91
C SER A 67 -11.16 -0.17 11.67
N ASP A 68 -10.18 -0.10 12.58
CA ASP A 68 -8.98 0.73 12.44
C ASP A 68 -7.83 0.03 11.70
N GLY A 69 -8.05 -1.18 11.18
CA GLY A 69 -7.05 -1.96 10.47
C GLY A 69 -6.19 -2.86 11.37
N THR A 70 -6.39 -2.83 12.70
CA THR A 70 -5.78 -3.82 13.60
C THR A 70 -6.27 -5.21 13.25
N ARG A 71 -5.36 -6.18 13.16
CA ARG A 71 -5.70 -7.57 12.82
C ARG A 71 -5.03 -8.54 13.78
N LEU A 72 -5.75 -9.61 14.12
CA LEU A 72 -5.25 -10.73 14.93
C LEU A 72 -5.39 -12.02 14.13
N PHE A 73 -4.37 -12.87 14.20
CA PHE A 73 -4.36 -14.24 13.72
C PHE A 73 -4.79 -15.17 14.85
N VAL A 74 -5.65 -16.16 14.55
CA VAL A 74 -6.09 -17.20 15.47
C VAL A 74 -5.95 -18.56 14.78
N ALA A 75 -5.24 -19.50 15.41
CA ALA A 75 -5.13 -20.88 14.95
C ALA A 75 -5.20 -21.86 16.12
N GLU A 76 -5.46 -23.12 15.82
CA GLU A 76 -5.41 -24.18 16.84
C GLU A 76 -3.98 -24.39 17.33
N GLN A 77 -3.84 -24.68 18.63
CA GLN A 77 -2.54 -24.99 19.22
C GLN A 77 -2.14 -26.43 18.90
N PRO A 78 -0.99 -26.66 18.22
CA PRO A 78 -0.55 -28.00 17.90
C PRO A 78 -0.35 -28.85 19.18
N GLY A 79 -0.98 -30.02 19.23
CA GLY A 79 -0.86 -30.95 20.35
C GLY A 79 -1.68 -30.59 21.60
N HIS A 80 -2.52 -29.55 21.54
CA HIS A 80 -3.49 -29.20 22.58
C HIS A 80 -4.90 -29.22 21.98
N ALA A 81 -5.73 -30.20 22.38
CA ALA A 81 -7.03 -30.45 21.75
C ALA A 81 -8.04 -29.30 21.91
N GLU A 82 -7.80 -28.38 22.84
CA GLU A 82 -8.72 -27.30 23.21
C GLU A 82 -7.98 -25.97 23.42
N GLY A 83 -6.84 -25.75 22.76
CA GLY A 83 -6.07 -24.51 22.87
C GLY A 83 -5.99 -23.75 21.55
N TYR A 84 -5.82 -22.43 21.63
CA TYR A 84 -5.62 -21.54 20.49
C TYR A 84 -4.35 -20.70 20.63
N LEU A 85 -3.67 -20.51 19.51
CA LEU A 85 -2.59 -19.55 19.35
C LEU A 85 -3.17 -18.26 18.78
N ILE A 86 -2.87 -17.13 19.42
CA ILE A 86 -3.32 -15.81 18.99
C ILE A 86 -2.13 -14.85 18.90
N ALA A 87 -1.95 -14.22 17.76
CA ALA A 87 -0.90 -13.23 17.54
C ALA A 87 -1.44 -12.01 16.77
N ALA A 88 -0.77 -10.87 16.91
CA ALA A 88 -1.06 -9.72 16.06
C ALA A 88 -0.53 -9.94 14.65
N LEU A 89 -1.22 -9.43 13.63
CA LEU A 89 -0.65 -9.30 12.30
C LEU A 89 0.05 -7.94 12.15
N ALA A 90 1.17 -7.92 11.44
CA ALA A 90 1.91 -6.71 11.14
C ALA A 90 1.03 -5.70 10.37
N PRO A 91 1.21 -4.38 10.59
CA PRO A 91 0.59 -3.35 9.77
C PRO A 91 0.91 -3.57 8.28
N ALA A 92 -0.13 -3.67 7.43
CA ALA A 92 0.03 -4.11 6.03
C ALA A 92 0.84 -3.13 5.16
N ASP A 93 0.69 -1.82 5.41
CA ASP A 93 1.21 -0.77 4.53
C ASP A 93 2.55 -0.18 5.00
N ALA A 94 3.16 -0.76 6.04
CA ALA A 94 4.45 -0.29 6.54
C ALA A 94 5.61 -0.94 5.75
N PRO A 95 6.63 -0.17 5.33
CA PRO A 95 7.81 -0.74 4.67
C PRO A 95 8.60 -1.61 5.66
N ALA A 96 9.30 -2.64 5.16
CA ALA A 96 10.03 -3.59 5.98
C ALA A 96 11.08 -2.91 6.90
N GLU A 97 11.69 -1.83 6.42
CA GLU A 97 12.67 -1.05 7.18
C GLU A 97 12.05 -0.39 8.43
N ALA A 98 10.75 -0.08 8.42
CA ALA A 98 10.07 0.54 9.55
C ALA A 98 9.97 -0.40 10.77
N PHE A 99 10.08 -1.71 10.56
CA PHE A 99 10.07 -2.70 11.63
C PHE A 99 11.43 -2.88 12.31
N ARG A 100 12.51 -2.30 11.75
CA ARG A 100 13.86 -2.47 12.30
C ARG A 100 13.94 -1.93 13.73
N GLY A 101 14.37 -2.79 14.66
CA GLY A 101 14.55 -2.43 16.07
C GLY A 101 13.25 -2.23 16.85
N VAL A 102 12.11 -2.62 16.27
CA VAL A 102 10.84 -2.70 16.99
C VAL A 102 10.74 -4.08 17.60
N ARG A 103 10.47 -4.15 18.91
CA ARG A 103 10.17 -5.42 19.57
C ARG A 103 8.77 -5.87 19.16
N GLU A 104 8.65 -7.12 18.74
CA GLU A 104 7.39 -7.74 18.37
C GLU A 104 6.40 -7.77 19.55
N PRO A 105 5.09 -7.70 19.29
CA PRO A 105 4.08 -7.76 20.34
C PRO A 105 4.11 -9.04 21.16
N ASP A 106 4.68 -10.12 20.61
CA ASP A 106 4.72 -11.50 21.10
C ASP A 106 3.31 -12.11 21.28
N GLY A 107 2.96 -13.14 20.52
CA GLY A 107 1.67 -13.85 20.60
C GLY A 107 1.48 -14.61 21.91
N ILE A 108 0.27 -15.15 22.10
CA ILE A 108 -0.15 -15.89 23.29
C ILE A 108 -0.79 -17.23 22.90
N ALA A 109 -0.59 -18.24 23.76
CA ALA A 109 -1.38 -19.46 23.76
C ALA A 109 -2.45 -19.38 24.85
N ILE A 110 -3.68 -19.79 24.55
CA ILE A 110 -4.79 -19.76 25.50
C ILE A 110 -5.74 -20.94 25.32
N ASP A 111 -6.41 -21.33 26.40
CA ASP A 111 -7.50 -22.31 26.38
C ASP A 111 -8.69 -21.82 25.53
N ALA A 112 -9.53 -22.76 25.08
CA ALA A 112 -10.73 -22.54 24.25
C ALA A 112 -11.90 -21.83 24.97
N ASP A 113 -11.60 -20.87 25.84
CA ASP A 113 -12.58 -19.97 26.45
C ASP A 113 -12.48 -18.56 25.82
N PRO A 114 -13.43 -18.16 24.96
CA PRO A 114 -13.38 -16.87 24.28
C PRO A 114 -13.48 -15.67 25.24
N PHE A 115 -14.10 -15.83 26.42
CA PHE A 115 -14.22 -14.74 27.39
C PHE A 115 -12.89 -14.48 28.08
N SER A 116 -12.23 -15.52 28.58
CA SER A 116 -10.86 -15.42 29.10
C SER A 116 -9.87 -14.95 28.02
N ALA A 117 -10.06 -15.37 26.76
CA ALA A 117 -9.26 -14.88 25.63
C ALA A 117 -9.42 -13.38 25.40
N ALA A 118 -10.65 -12.87 25.41
CA ALA A 118 -10.90 -11.44 25.26
C ALA A 118 -10.22 -10.62 26.37
N GLU A 119 -10.22 -11.11 27.61
CA GLU A 119 -9.53 -10.47 28.74
C GLU A 119 -8.01 -10.41 28.51
N HIS A 120 -7.37 -11.55 28.22
CA HIS A 120 -5.92 -11.61 27.95
C HIS A 120 -5.53 -10.73 26.76
N LEU A 121 -6.31 -10.75 25.69
CA LEU A 121 -6.04 -9.89 24.53
C LEU A 121 -6.15 -8.41 24.88
N THR A 122 -7.15 -8.03 25.67
CA THR A 122 -7.41 -6.63 26.05
C THR A 122 -6.33 -6.08 26.97
N PHE A 123 -5.90 -6.87 27.95
CA PHE A 123 -4.99 -6.40 29.00
C PHE A 123 -3.52 -6.74 28.76
N ASP A 124 -3.20 -7.59 27.79
CA ASP A 124 -1.83 -8.01 27.51
C ASP A 124 -1.43 -7.86 26.03
N LEU A 125 -1.98 -8.64 25.10
CA LEU A 125 -1.51 -8.64 23.70
C LEU A 125 -1.73 -7.29 23.00
N LEU A 126 -2.93 -6.72 23.09
CA LEU A 126 -3.26 -5.47 22.39
C LEU A 126 -2.43 -4.27 22.90
N PRO A 127 -2.21 -4.07 24.21
CA PRO A 127 -1.28 -3.06 24.71
C PRO A 127 0.13 -3.19 24.12
N ARG A 128 0.70 -4.40 24.08
CA ARG A 128 2.02 -4.65 23.47
C ARG A 128 2.01 -4.33 21.97
N TYR A 129 0.96 -4.73 21.26
CA TYR A 129 0.76 -4.40 19.85
C TYR A 129 0.73 -2.89 19.60
N TYR A 130 -0.03 -2.11 20.38
CA TYR A 130 -0.12 -0.67 20.13
C TYR A 130 1.21 0.05 20.34
N VAL A 131 2.00 -0.38 21.32
CA VAL A 131 3.35 0.16 21.53
C VAL A 131 4.24 -0.12 20.31
N ALA A 132 4.24 -1.38 19.83
CA ALA A 132 5.02 -1.77 18.67
C ALA A 132 4.56 -1.05 17.39
N ALA A 133 3.25 -1.04 17.11
CA ALA A 133 2.66 -0.40 15.94
C ALA A 133 2.97 1.11 15.91
N HIS A 134 2.89 1.79 17.07
CA HIS A 134 3.25 3.21 17.16
C HIS A 134 4.72 3.46 16.81
N GLN A 135 5.62 2.56 17.20
CA GLN A 135 7.04 2.66 16.83
C GLN A 135 7.25 2.44 15.33
N VAL A 136 6.56 1.46 14.74
CA VAL A 136 6.59 1.23 13.28
C VAL A 136 6.09 2.47 12.54
N PHE A 137 4.96 3.05 12.92
CA PHE A 137 4.44 4.25 12.24
C PHE A 137 5.41 5.44 12.35
N LYS A 138 6.03 5.64 13.52
CA LYS A 138 7.09 6.66 13.68
C LYS A 138 8.29 6.40 12.78
N ASN A 139 8.73 5.15 12.67
CA ASN A 139 9.85 4.79 11.80
C ASN A 139 9.48 5.02 10.32
N THR A 140 8.26 4.69 9.92
CA THR A 140 7.74 4.97 8.57
C THR A 140 7.78 6.47 8.26
N GLU A 141 7.29 7.32 9.17
CA GLU A 141 7.35 8.78 9.01
C GLU A 141 8.79 9.29 8.86
N HIS A 142 9.73 8.71 9.60
CA HIS A 142 11.14 9.05 9.51
C HIS A 142 11.73 8.67 8.15
N LEU A 143 11.45 7.45 7.68
CA LEU A 143 11.88 6.96 6.37
C LEU A 143 11.31 7.82 5.24
N THR A 144 10.04 8.23 5.31
CA THR A 144 9.44 9.14 4.32
C THR A 144 10.09 10.52 4.34
N ARG A 145 10.52 11.02 5.50
CA ARG A 145 11.20 12.32 5.62
C ARG A 145 12.64 12.28 5.09
N GLU A 146 13.35 11.18 5.32
CA GLU A 146 14.74 11.01 4.92
C GLU A 146 14.90 10.51 3.48
N ALA A 147 13.85 9.92 2.90
CA ALA A 147 13.84 9.56 1.50
C ALA A 147 14.17 10.83 0.70
N PRO A 148 15.26 10.82 -0.10
CA PRO A 148 15.52 11.91 -1.01
C PRO A 148 14.28 12.03 -1.89
N THR A 149 13.60 13.17 -1.83
CA THR A 149 12.59 13.50 -2.83
C THR A 149 13.29 13.29 -4.16
N GLU A 150 12.84 12.32 -4.97
CA GLU A 150 13.28 12.22 -6.36
C GLU A 150 12.98 13.57 -6.99
N GLU A 151 14.00 14.42 -7.03
CA GLU A 151 13.83 15.81 -7.45
C GLU A 151 13.58 15.72 -8.94
N ARG A 152 12.31 15.87 -9.30
CA ARG A 152 11.85 15.64 -10.66
C ARG A 152 11.76 16.96 -11.39
N LEU A 153 12.63 17.15 -12.36
CA LEU A 153 12.63 18.30 -13.23
C LEU A 153 11.64 18.09 -14.38
N VAL A 154 10.60 18.91 -14.44
CA VAL A 154 9.59 18.86 -15.51
C VAL A 154 10.01 19.78 -16.66
N MET A 155 10.17 19.21 -17.85
CA MET A 155 10.48 19.95 -19.07
C MET A 155 9.25 19.97 -19.97
N THR A 156 8.71 21.16 -20.27
CA THR A 156 7.48 21.31 -21.04
C THR A 156 7.80 21.82 -22.44
N TRP A 157 7.35 21.12 -23.48
CA TRP A 157 7.41 21.63 -24.84
C TRP A 157 6.49 22.83 -25.00
N SER A 158 6.94 23.91 -25.63
CA SER A 158 6.12 25.07 -25.96
C SER A 158 6.68 25.74 -27.21
N ASP A 159 5.85 25.88 -28.24
CA ASP A 159 6.18 26.62 -29.48
C ASP A 159 7.53 26.23 -30.12
N GLY A 160 7.84 24.92 -30.13
CA GLY A 160 9.09 24.39 -30.69
C GLY A 160 10.30 24.49 -29.75
N ALA A 161 10.19 25.18 -28.62
CA ALA A 161 11.20 25.20 -27.58
C ALA A 161 10.85 24.26 -26.42
N LEU A 162 11.84 23.93 -25.60
CA LEU A 162 11.63 23.22 -24.33
C LEU A 162 11.80 24.20 -23.19
N VAL A 163 10.79 24.30 -22.31
CA VAL A 163 10.72 25.27 -21.22
C VAL A 163 10.75 24.53 -19.89
N VAL A 164 11.56 25.05 -18.96
CA VAL A 164 11.70 24.54 -17.60
C VAL A 164 11.53 25.73 -16.66
N ASP A 165 10.71 25.58 -15.61
CA ASP A 165 10.66 26.59 -14.55
C ASP A 165 12.04 26.73 -13.90
N GLU A 166 12.40 27.94 -13.45
CA GLU A 166 13.70 28.16 -12.83
C GLU A 166 13.90 27.26 -11.60
N PRO A 167 14.90 26.35 -11.60
CA PRO A 167 15.15 25.47 -10.46
C PRO A 167 15.70 26.26 -9.28
N ASP A 168 15.25 25.95 -8.07
CA ASP A 168 15.78 26.54 -6.82
C ASP A 168 17.26 26.19 -6.59
N ARG A 169 17.73 25.10 -7.20
CA ARG A 169 19.08 24.59 -7.08
C ARG A 169 20.00 25.08 -8.21
N ALA A 170 21.05 25.79 -7.81
CA ALA A 170 22.02 26.38 -8.73
C ALA A 170 22.79 25.35 -9.58
N ASP A 171 22.97 24.12 -9.10
CA ASP A 171 23.63 23.05 -9.87
C ASP A 171 22.75 22.51 -11.00
N ILE A 172 21.43 22.43 -10.80
CA ILE A 172 20.46 22.09 -11.85
C ILE A 172 20.46 23.18 -12.93
N THR A 173 20.36 24.44 -12.51
CA THR A 173 20.41 25.60 -13.42
C THR A 173 21.69 25.60 -14.23
N ARG A 174 22.84 25.31 -13.60
CA ARG A 174 24.12 25.22 -14.29
C ARG A 174 24.14 24.12 -15.36
N VAL A 175 23.65 22.92 -15.04
CA VAL A 175 23.58 21.81 -16.00
C VAL A 175 22.69 22.19 -17.19
N LEU A 176 21.53 22.81 -16.96
CA LEU A 176 20.66 23.29 -18.02
C LEU A 176 21.38 24.31 -18.92
N THR A 177 22.05 25.30 -18.33
CA THR A 177 22.77 26.32 -19.11
C THR A 177 23.96 25.76 -19.89
N ASP A 178 24.70 24.81 -19.30
CA ASP A 178 25.86 24.16 -19.94
C ASP A 178 25.44 23.35 -21.19
N HIS A 179 24.17 22.89 -21.23
CA HIS A 179 23.61 22.12 -22.33
C HIS A 179 22.70 22.93 -23.27
N GLY A 180 22.72 24.27 -23.17
CA GLY A 180 22.14 25.18 -24.16
C GLY A 180 20.78 25.75 -23.81
N PHE A 181 20.28 25.54 -22.60
CA PHE A 181 19.14 26.30 -22.12
C PHE A 181 19.56 27.74 -21.83
N VAL A 182 18.76 28.70 -22.27
CA VAL A 182 18.97 30.13 -22.05
C VAL A 182 17.96 30.62 -21.02
N HIS A 183 18.41 31.40 -20.04
CA HIS A 183 17.54 31.98 -19.04
C HIS A 183 16.73 33.14 -19.63
N ASP A 184 15.41 33.01 -19.60
CA ASP A 184 14.49 34.11 -19.89
C ASP A 184 14.11 34.77 -18.56
N THR A 185 14.88 35.80 -18.19
CA THR A 185 14.67 36.56 -16.95
C THR A 185 13.30 37.25 -16.88
N ALA A 186 12.66 37.51 -18.02
CA ALA A 186 11.34 38.15 -18.03
C ALA A 186 10.23 37.17 -17.64
N ARG A 187 10.45 35.87 -17.85
CA ARG A 187 9.50 34.80 -17.55
C ARG A 187 9.92 33.91 -16.38
N SER A 188 11.14 34.08 -15.85
CA SER A 188 11.73 33.23 -14.81
C SER A 188 11.73 31.75 -15.19
N VAL A 189 12.12 31.47 -16.44
CA VAL A 189 12.20 30.12 -17.00
C VAL A 189 13.50 29.93 -17.77
N LEU A 190 13.92 28.68 -17.93
CA LEU A 190 14.99 28.28 -18.83
C LEU A 190 14.40 27.69 -20.11
N VAL A 191 14.88 28.18 -21.26
CA VAL A 191 14.35 27.83 -22.58
C VAL A 191 15.46 27.23 -23.45
N LEU A 192 15.23 26.03 -23.98
CA LEU A 192 16.06 25.43 -25.02
C LEU A 192 15.43 25.71 -26.39
N PRO A 193 16.01 26.61 -27.21
CA PRO A 193 15.46 26.98 -28.51
C PRO A 193 15.45 25.80 -29.50
N GLY A 194 14.45 25.78 -30.39
CA GLY A 194 14.19 24.69 -31.33
C GLY A 194 14.68 24.89 -32.76
N ASP A 195 15.61 25.83 -32.99
CA ASP A 195 16.04 26.21 -34.34
C ASP A 195 16.69 25.04 -35.13
N ASP A 196 17.20 24.04 -34.42
CA ASP A 196 17.73 22.79 -34.96
C ASP A 196 17.26 21.62 -34.09
N THR A 197 16.33 20.82 -34.62
CA THR A 197 15.71 19.71 -33.89
C THR A 197 16.69 18.58 -33.56
N ALA A 198 17.73 18.36 -34.38
CA ALA A 198 18.74 17.34 -34.12
C ALA A 198 19.66 17.78 -32.97
N ARG A 199 20.07 19.05 -32.97
CA ARG A 199 20.84 19.66 -31.89
C ARG A 199 20.04 19.74 -30.59
N GLN A 200 18.75 20.11 -30.67
CA GLN A 200 17.85 20.14 -29.53
C GLN A 200 17.69 18.75 -28.89
N ALA A 201 17.46 17.71 -29.71
CA ALA A 201 17.37 16.34 -29.21
C ALA A 201 18.69 15.85 -28.59
N ALA A 202 19.84 16.26 -29.13
CA ALA A 202 21.15 15.96 -28.53
C ALA A 202 21.33 16.66 -27.17
N SER A 203 20.97 17.95 -27.08
CA SER A 203 20.99 18.71 -25.82
C SER A 203 20.09 18.12 -24.75
N VAL A 204 18.85 17.72 -25.10
CA VAL A 204 17.91 17.09 -24.15
C VAL A 204 18.47 15.78 -23.61
N ARG A 205 19.02 14.91 -24.47
CA ARG A 205 19.63 13.65 -24.03
C ARG A 205 20.82 13.87 -23.10
N ALA A 206 21.74 14.76 -23.47
CA ALA A 206 22.91 15.08 -22.65
C ALA A 206 22.51 15.69 -21.29
N THR A 207 21.49 16.55 -21.28
CA THR A 207 20.94 17.13 -20.05
C THR A 207 20.32 16.05 -19.17
N GLY A 208 19.51 15.16 -19.74
CA GLY A 208 18.89 14.05 -19.02
C GLY A 208 19.91 13.09 -18.42
N GLU A 209 20.94 12.71 -19.16
CA GLU A 209 22.06 11.90 -18.66
C GLU A 209 22.78 12.57 -17.49
N ARG A 210 23.04 13.89 -17.61
CA ARG A 210 23.76 14.63 -16.57
C ARG A 210 22.92 14.83 -15.30
N LEU A 211 21.63 15.10 -15.43
CA LEU A 211 20.70 15.23 -14.32
C LEU A 211 20.46 13.88 -13.63
N SER A 212 20.35 12.79 -14.40
CA SER A 212 20.25 11.43 -13.85
C SER A 212 21.49 11.06 -13.03
N ALA A 213 22.69 11.47 -13.46
CA ALA A 213 23.93 11.30 -12.68
C ALA A 213 23.95 12.10 -11.36
N LEU A 214 23.08 13.10 -11.21
CA LEU A 214 22.86 13.87 -9.98
C LEU A 214 21.67 13.34 -9.15
N GLY A 215 21.04 12.24 -9.57
CA GLY A 215 19.85 11.67 -8.92
C GLY A 215 18.56 12.42 -9.22
N ILE A 216 18.52 13.19 -10.31
CA ILE A 216 17.38 14.03 -10.70
C ILE A 216 16.70 13.38 -11.90
N ASP A 217 15.41 13.06 -11.73
CA ASP A 217 14.59 12.54 -12.80
C ASP A 217 14.11 13.66 -13.73
N THR A 218 14.22 13.46 -15.04
CA THR A 218 13.66 14.41 -16.03
C THR A 218 12.37 13.86 -16.62
N VAL A 219 11.30 14.65 -16.59
CA VAL A 219 10.04 14.29 -17.25
C VAL A 219 9.73 15.30 -18.35
N LEU A 220 9.63 14.81 -19.60
CA LEU A 220 9.17 15.63 -20.72
C LEU A 220 7.63 15.61 -20.79
N ARG A 221 7.04 16.80 -20.83
CA ARG A 221 5.61 17.00 -21.07
C ARG A 221 5.40 17.74 -22.37
N HIS A 222 4.42 17.28 -23.15
CA HIS A 222 3.86 18.11 -24.21
C HIS A 222 2.77 18.99 -23.59
N PRO A 223 2.61 20.24 -24.06
CA PRO A 223 1.54 21.09 -23.58
C PRO A 223 0.25 20.39 -24.00
N GLN A 224 -0.61 20.08 -23.03
CA GLN A 224 -1.89 19.50 -23.38
C GLN A 224 -2.66 20.55 -24.15
N THR A 225 -2.89 20.31 -25.44
CA THR A 225 -3.83 21.07 -26.23
C THR A 225 -5.17 20.98 -25.50
N ARG A 226 -5.57 22.06 -24.85
CA ARG A 226 -6.92 22.22 -24.31
C ARG A 226 -7.90 21.76 -25.39
N PRO A 227 -8.80 20.80 -25.12
CA PRO A 227 -9.86 20.48 -26.06
C PRO A 227 -10.61 21.78 -26.35
N ALA A 228 -10.74 22.12 -27.64
CA ALA A 228 -11.60 23.22 -28.05
C ALA A 228 -12.98 23.06 -27.39
N LEU A 229 -13.50 24.16 -26.86
CA LEU A 229 -14.84 24.26 -26.29
C LEU A 229 -15.86 23.55 -27.19
N GLY A 230 -16.59 22.62 -26.56
CA GLY A 230 -17.76 21.88 -27.00
C GLY A 230 -18.22 21.98 -28.46
N THR A 231 -18.02 20.90 -29.22
CA THR A 231 -19.04 20.45 -30.16
C THR A 231 -19.86 19.35 -29.48
N THR A 232 -21.11 19.68 -29.18
CA THR A 232 -22.15 18.72 -28.78
C THR A 232 -22.13 17.50 -29.69
N PRO A 233 -22.12 16.27 -29.16
CA PRO A 233 -22.31 15.07 -29.96
C PRO A 233 -23.71 15.10 -30.59
N VAL A 234 -23.78 15.07 -31.92
CA VAL A 234 -25.02 14.78 -32.64
C VAL A 234 -25.39 13.33 -32.33
N ALA A 235 -26.57 13.13 -31.74
CA ALA A 235 -27.11 11.81 -31.45
C ALA A 235 -27.27 11.00 -32.75
N PRO A 236 -26.91 9.70 -32.77
CA PRO A 236 -27.13 8.84 -33.93
C PRO A 236 -28.63 8.60 -34.15
N PRO A 237 -29.10 8.51 -35.42
CA PRO A 237 -30.50 8.24 -35.71
C PRO A 237 -30.88 6.81 -35.28
N SER A 238 -32.01 6.69 -34.56
CA SER A 238 -32.58 5.42 -34.12
C SER A 238 -32.88 4.50 -35.33
N PRO A 239 -32.55 3.19 -35.26
CA PRO A 239 -32.89 2.25 -36.32
C PRO A 239 -34.39 1.96 -36.36
N SER A 240 -34.98 2.16 -37.54
CA SER A 240 -36.35 1.80 -37.86
C SER A 240 -36.58 0.29 -37.68
N VAL A 241 -37.50 -0.09 -36.78
CA VAL A 241 -37.97 -1.47 -36.65
C VAL A 241 -38.78 -1.82 -37.90
N VAL A 242 -38.21 -2.67 -38.76
CA VAL A 242 -38.93 -3.26 -39.90
C VAL A 242 -39.48 -4.60 -39.44
N SER A 243 -40.80 -4.68 -39.29
CA SER A 243 -41.52 -5.92 -38.98
C SER A 243 -41.41 -6.93 -40.13
N PRO A 244 -40.95 -8.18 -39.90
CA PRO A 244 -41.15 -9.24 -40.86
C PRO A 244 -42.55 -9.84 -40.76
N TYR A 245 -43.25 -9.63 -41.87
CA TYR A 245 -44.50 -10.20 -42.34
C TYR A 245 -44.61 -11.74 -42.10
N ARG A 246 -45.75 -12.20 -41.57
CA ARG A 246 -46.19 -13.60 -41.64
C ARG A 246 -46.72 -13.88 -43.05
N GLY A 247 -46.10 -14.82 -43.75
CA GLY A 247 -46.61 -15.41 -44.99
C GLY A 247 -46.82 -16.92 -44.82
N ARG A 248 -48.09 -17.31 -44.95
CA ARG A 248 -48.73 -18.65 -45.02
C ARG A 248 -47.86 -19.90 -45.13
#